data_AF-A0A819P4H4-F1
#
_entry.id   AF-A0A819P4H4-F1
#
_cell.length_a   1.000
_cell.length_b   1.000
_cell.length_c   1.000
_cell.angle_alpha   90.00
_cell.angle_beta   90.00
_cell.angle_gamma   90.00
#
_symmetry.space_group_name_H-M   'P 1'
#
loop_
_entity.id
_entity.type
_entity.pdbx_description
1 polymer ?
#
loop_
_entity_poly.entity_id
_entity_poly.type
_entity_poly.pdbx_seq_one_letter_code
_entity_poly.pdbx_strand_id
1 'polypeptide(L)'
;MPITNLAFGYSKDPWTVYFAGQKIQGASATSFEVLNDGYAKDPWNVYYMGKKIEGASASSFQSLGQGMAKDAFNRYHLGQKYTGLTPPMHNFH
;
A
#
# COMPACT_ATOMS: atom_id res chain seq x y z
N MET A 1 14.21 19.43 10.18
CA MET A 1 14.76 18.09 9.88
C MET A 1 14.71 17.88 8.38
N PRO A 2 15.69 17.22 7.74
CA PRO A 2 15.66 17.03 6.29
C PRO A 2 14.54 16.07 5.89
N ILE A 3 13.80 16.43 4.84
CA ILE A 3 12.87 15.54 4.16
C ILE A 3 13.67 14.75 3.12
N THR A 4 13.57 13.43 3.14
CA THR A 4 14.10 12.54 2.11
C THR A 4 13.02 12.27 1.08
N ASN A 5 13.33 12.50 -0.20
CA ASN A 5 12.45 12.11 -1.30
C ASN A 5 12.63 10.61 -1.59
N LEU A 6 11.54 9.85 -1.66
CA LEU A 6 11.54 8.40 -1.86
C LEU A 6 11.04 7.98 -3.26
N ALA A 7 10.81 8.93 -4.16
CA ALA A 7 10.15 8.77 -5.47
C ALA A 7 8.63 8.58 -5.45
N PHE A 8 8.01 8.62 -6.64
CA PHE A 8 6.56 8.46 -6.86
C PHE A 8 5.66 9.36 -6.00
N GLY A 9 6.15 10.56 -5.65
CA GLY A 9 5.44 11.52 -4.81
C GLY A 9 5.55 11.26 -3.30
N TYR A 10 6.23 10.18 -2.89
CA TYR A 10 6.51 9.90 -1.49
C TYR A 10 7.76 10.64 -1.00
N SER A 11 7.68 11.06 0.24
CA SER A 11 8.82 11.62 0.97
C SER A 11 8.67 11.28 2.45
N LYS A 12 9.76 11.34 3.21
CA LYS A 12 9.70 11.08 4.65
C LYS A 12 10.71 11.92 5.41
N ASP A 13 10.40 12.16 6.68
CA ASP A 13 11.37 12.51 7.70
C ASP A 13 11.61 11.27 8.62
N PRO A 14 12.44 11.36 9.68
CA PRO A 14 12.68 10.23 10.57
C PRO A 14 11.43 9.67 11.29
N TRP A 15 10.33 10.43 11.34
CA TRP A 15 9.13 10.15 12.13
C TRP A 15 7.86 10.04 11.28
N THR A 16 7.81 10.72 10.13
CA THR A 16 6.59 10.91 9.35
C THR A 16 6.84 10.62 7.88
N VAL A 17 5.87 9.96 7.25
CA VAL A 17 5.82 9.76 5.80
C VAL A 17 4.78 10.71 5.21
N TYR A 18 5.10 11.25 4.04
CA TYR A 18 4.27 12.17 3.30
C TYR A 18 4.07 11.67 1.86
N PHE A 19 2.90 11.95 1.31
CA PHE A 19 2.59 11.80 -0.11
C PHE A 19 2.14 13.15 -0.66
N ALA A 20 2.81 13.65 -1.70
CA ALA A 20 2.53 14.97 -2.29
C ALA A 20 2.44 16.11 -1.23
N GLY A 21 3.29 16.04 -0.20
CA GLY A 21 3.32 17.00 0.92
C GLY A 21 2.25 16.78 2.00
N GLN A 22 1.36 15.80 1.85
CA GLN A 22 0.35 15.42 2.84
C GLN A 22 0.85 14.29 3.74
N LYS A 23 0.70 14.42 5.06
CA LYS A 23 1.08 13.38 6.02
C LYS A 23 0.23 12.11 5.83
N ILE A 24 0.88 10.97 5.72
CA ILE A 24 0.24 9.65 5.75
C ILE A 24 0.10 9.22 7.21
N GLN A 25 -1.13 9.04 7.68
CA GLN A 25 -1.37 8.60 9.04
C GLN A 25 -1.15 7.09 9.21
N GLY A 26 -0.54 6.69 10.32
CA GLY A 26 -0.29 5.29 10.66
C GLY A 26 0.92 4.66 9.95
N ALA A 27 1.60 5.39 9.06
CA ALA A 27 2.77 4.90 8.36
C ALA A 27 4.02 4.88 9.25
N SER A 28 4.72 3.75 9.26
CA SER A 28 6.01 3.64 9.96
C SER A 28 7.14 4.21 9.10
N ALA A 29 7.58 5.45 9.38
CA ALA A 29 8.62 6.12 8.60
C ALA A 29 9.99 5.40 8.60
N THR A 30 10.30 4.67 9.66
CA THR A 30 11.56 3.93 9.82
C THR A 30 11.64 2.74 8.85
N SER A 31 10.52 2.08 8.59
CA SER A 31 10.43 0.88 7.74
C SER A 31 9.61 1.10 6.47
N PHE A 32 9.33 2.36 6.12
CA PHE A 32 8.56 2.69 4.92
C PHE A 32 9.39 2.43 3.66
N GLU A 33 8.86 1.59 2.78
CA GLU A 33 9.46 1.19 1.52
C GLU A 33 8.54 1.62 0.37
N VAL A 34 9.06 2.42 -0.55
CA VAL A 34 8.36 2.74 -1.79
C VAL A 34 8.64 1.65 -2.80
N LEU A 35 7.57 1.07 -3.33
CA LEU A 35 7.60 0.08 -4.40
C LEU A 35 7.48 0.80 -5.75
N ASN A 36 7.02 0.11 -6.79
CA ASN A 36 6.77 0.73 -8.09
C ASN A 36 5.32 1.21 -8.25
N ASP A 37 5.10 2.05 -9.26
CA ASP A 37 3.77 2.53 -9.70
C ASP A 37 2.93 3.21 -8.62
N GLY A 38 3.58 3.84 -7.64
CA GLY A 38 2.92 4.54 -6.54
C GLY A 38 2.46 3.64 -5.39
N TYR A 39 2.77 2.35 -5.43
CA TYR A 39 2.65 1.47 -4.27
C TYR A 39 3.79 1.74 -3.28
N ALA A 40 3.47 1.60 -2.00
CA ALA A 40 4.43 1.62 -0.92
C ALA A 40 3.93 0.71 0.20
N LYS A 41 4.81 0.30 1.09
CA LYS A 41 4.44 -0.51 2.26
C LYS A 41 5.29 -0.17 3.47
N ASP A 42 4.74 -0.47 4.62
CA ASP A 42 5.48 -0.65 5.86
C ASP A 42 5.26 -2.11 6.35
N PRO A 43 5.86 -2.55 7.48
CA PRO A 43 5.70 -3.93 7.95
C PRO A 43 4.26 -4.37 8.23
N TRP A 44 3.33 -3.42 8.38
CA TRP A 44 1.95 -3.65 8.83
C TRP A 44 0.90 -3.27 7.78
N ASN A 45 1.19 -2.27 6.96
CA ASN A 45 0.23 -1.64 6.06
C ASN A 45 0.81 -1.50 4.64
N VAL A 46 -0.10 -1.48 3.68
CA VAL A 46 0.20 -1.19 2.27
C VAL A 46 -0.50 0.10 1.88
N TYR A 47 0.14 0.89 1.04
CA TYR A 47 -0.34 2.18 0.58
C TYR A 47 -0.29 2.26 -0.96
N TYR A 48 -1.24 2.98 -1.53
CA TYR A 48 -1.24 3.38 -2.93
C TYR A 48 -1.50 4.88 -3.02
N MET A 49 -0.56 5.63 -3.60
CA MET A 49 -0.61 7.09 -3.70
C MET A 49 -1.00 7.78 -2.37
N GLY A 50 -0.36 7.35 -1.27
CA GLY A 50 -0.60 7.90 0.06
C GLY A 50 -1.85 7.37 0.78
N LYS A 51 -2.70 6.56 0.13
CA LYS A 51 -3.88 5.96 0.74
C LYS A 51 -3.60 4.54 1.20
N LYS A 52 -3.96 4.21 2.44
CA LYS A 52 -3.86 2.84 2.95
C LYS A 52 -4.83 1.92 2.21
N ILE A 53 -4.35 0.73 1.83
CA ILE A 53 -5.16 -0.35 1.25
C ILE A 53 -5.64 -1.26 2.38
N GLU A 54 -6.92 -1.18 2.70
CA GLU A 54 -7.51 -2.00 3.78
C GLU A 54 -7.57 -3.48 3.42
N GLY A 55 -7.18 -4.34 4.36
CA GLY A 55 -7.15 -5.79 4.20
C GLY A 55 -6.00 -6.34 3.34
N ALA A 56 -5.05 -5.49 2.92
CA ALA A 56 -3.85 -5.95 2.22
C ALA A 56 -2.84 -6.58 3.19
N SER A 57 -2.27 -7.72 2.79
CA SER A 57 -1.23 -8.38 3.57
C SER A 57 0.15 -7.80 3.22
N ALA A 58 0.65 -6.86 4.03
CA ALA A 58 1.93 -6.19 3.79
C ALA A 58 3.14 -7.15 3.71
N SER A 59 3.11 -8.24 4.49
CA SER A 59 4.16 -9.27 4.51
C SER A 59 4.30 -10.03 3.20
N SER A 60 3.21 -10.18 2.44
CA SER A 60 3.17 -10.88 1.15
C SER A 60 2.94 -9.96 -0.05
N PHE A 61 2.87 -8.64 0.18
CA PHE A 61 2.55 -7.68 -0.85
C PHE A 61 3.72 -7.48 -1.82
N GLN A 62 3.40 -7.62 -3.11
CA GLN A 62 4.33 -7.51 -4.23
C GLN A 62 3.72 -6.65 -5.33
N SER A 63 4.40 -5.58 -5.71
CA SER A 63 4.11 -4.81 -6.93
C SER A 63 4.58 -5.60 -8.15
N LEU A 64 3.69 -5.81 -9.12
CA LEU A 64 3.96 -6.55 -10.36
C LEU A 64 4.35 -5.63 -11.53
N GLY A 65 4.23 -4.32 -11.37
CA GLY A 65 4.41 -3.35 -12.44
C GLY A 65 3.09 -3.01 -13.14
N GLN A 66 3.10 -1.93 -13.92
CA GLN A 66 1.94 -1.45 -14.69
C GLN A 66 0.72 -1.16 -13.79
N GLY A 67 0.95 -0.73 -12.55
CA GLY A 67 -0.12 -0.46 -11.59
C GLY A 67 -0.76 -1.71 -10.99
N MET A 68 -0.28 -2.91 -11.32
CA MET A 68 -0.73 -4.16 -10.72
C MET A 68 0.09 -4.51 -9.47
N ALA A 69 -0.58 -5.11 -8.50
CA ALA A 69 0.06 -5.73 -7.35
C ALA A 69 -0.72 -6.95 -6.90
N LYS A 70 -0.12 -7.77 -6.04
CA LYS A 70 -0.77 -8.90 -5.41
C LYS A 70 -0.29 -9.05 -3.97
N ASP A 71 -1.11 -9.70 -3.16
CA ASP A 71 -0.70 -10.29 -1.90
C ASP A 71 -1.03 -11.80 -1.90
N ALA A 72 -0.85 -12.48 -0.78
CA ALA A 72 -1.12 -13.92 -0.65
C ALA A 72 -2.57 -14.33 -0.98
N PHE A 73 -3.53 -13.41 -0.85
CA PHE A 73 -4.97 -13.69 -0.95
C PHE A 73 -5.64 -12.95 -2.11
N ASN A 74 -5.10 -11.80 -2.52
CA ASN A 74 -5.80 -10.81 -3.33
C ASN A 74 -4.90 -10.26 -4.44
N ARG A 75 -5.54 -9.78 -5.50
CA ARG A 75 -4.90 -8.98 -6.55
C ARG A 75 -5.37 -7.55 -6.44
N TYR A 76 -4.52 -6.61 -6.85
CA TYR A 76 -4.78 -5.19 -6.80
C TYR A 76 -4.44 -4.54 -8.13
N HIS A 77 -5.24 -3.56 -8.52
CA HIS A 77 -5.01 -2.71 -9.67
C HIS A 77 -5.21 -1.25 -9.26
N LEU A 78 -4.15 -0.44 -9.38
CA LEU A 78 -4.12 0.97 -8.97
C LEU A 78 -4.66 1.20 -7.54
N GLY A 79 -4.21 0.37 -6.60
CA GLY A 79 -4.64 0.41 -5.19
C GLY A 79 -6.02 -0.19 -4.92
N GLN A 80 -6.78 -0.55 -5.95
CA GLN A 80 -8.08 -1.18 -5.79
C GLN A 80 -7.93 -2.69 -5.74
N LYS A 81 -8.50 -3.30 -4.70
CA LYS A 81 -8.58 -4.75 -4.58
C LYS A 81 -9.49 -5.29 -5.68
N TYR A 82 -8.99 -6.21 -6.50
CA TYR A 82 -9.77 -6.94 -7.48
C TYR A 82 -10.65 -7.96 -6.75
N THR A 83 -11.88 -7.58 -6.43
CA THR A 83 -12.89 -8.46 -5.86
C THR A 83 -13.58 -9.24 -6.98
N GLY A 84 -12.84 -10.13 -7.63
CA GLY A 84 -13.41 -11.09 -8.57
C GLY A 84 -14.11 -12.23 -7.82
N LEU A 85 -15.40 -12.07 -7.53
CA LEU A 85 -16.37 -13.12 -7.22
C LEU A 85 -15.98 -14.19 -6.17
N THR A 86 -16.30 -13.91 -4.91
CA THR A 86 -17.09 -14.89 -4.15
C THR A 86 -18.38 -14.20 -3.71
N PRO A 87 -19.57 -14.61 -4.21
CA PRO A 87 -20.78 -14.38 -3.43
C PRO A 87 -20.54 -15.02 -2.05
N PRO A 88 -21.10 -14.49 -0.96
CA PRO A 88 -21.10 -15.23 0.29
C PRO A 88 -21.70 -16.61 -0.01
N MET A 89 -20.95 -17.67 0.24
CA MET A 89 -21.55 -18.99 0.42
C MET A 89 -22.39 -18.88 1.69
N HIS A 90 -23.62 -18.37 1.55
CA HIS A 90 -24.68 -18.65 2.50
C HIS A 90 -24.91 -20.16 2.39
N ASN A 91 -24.26 -20.90 3.27
CA ASN A 91 -24.68 -22.26 3.59
C ASN A 91 -26.12 -22.15 4.11
N PHE A 92 -27.09 -22.45 3.25
CA PHE A 92 -28.40 -22.86 3.73
C PHE A 92 -28.21 -24.20 4.47
N HIS A 93 -28.46 -24.18 5.77
CA HIS A 93 -28.92 -25.31 6.56
C HIS A 93 -30.11 -24.82 7.39
#